data_AF-K1R1Q2-F1
#
_entry.id   AF-K1R1Q2-F1
#
_cell.length_a   1.000
_cell.length_b   1.000
_cell.length_c   1.000
_cell.angle_alpha   90.00
_cell.angle_beta   90.00
_cell.angle_gamma   90.00
#
_symmetry.space_group_name_H-M   'P 1'
#
loop_
_entity.id
_entity.type
_entity.pdbx_description
1 polymer ?
#
loop_
_entity_poly.entity_id
_entity_poly.type
_entity_poly.pdbx_seq_one_letter_code
_entity_poly.pdbx_strand_id
1 'polypeptide(L)'
;MASKSFKEAYQRSSDDSHLDMKAFDFVFMFNKSIGSSKVFYFMIDPWMNNRLFPKCNVMRFGKLRNLVHFKALELDGYLYIIGGKDWETGEHRDHTWRYDPGSAKWTERARMNVARCRHTADVLNGCIYVTGGEVHHGKVSDSCEKYDPIKDKWVEVEPIPRPRADHAACANGGNLYVSGGISNLKHQCSNVFW
;
A
#
# COMPACT_ATOMS: atom_id res chain seq x y z
N MET A 1 21.71 -17.18 18.75
CA MET A 1 23.01 -17.25 18.05
C MET A 1 22.78 -17.30 16.54
N ALA A 2 22.67 -16.13 15.92
CA ALA A 2 22.69 -15.97 14.45
C ALA A 2 23.33 -14.63 14.11
N SER A 3 24.58 -14.46 14.55
CA SER A 3 25.45 -13.33 14.18
C SER A 3 26.58 -13.81 13.25
N LYS A 4 26.26 -14.65 12.26
CA LYS A 4 27.14 -14.80 11.10
C LYS A 4 26.76 -13.72 10.09
N SER A 5 27.28 -12.54 10.40
CA SER A 5 27.85 -11.54 9.51
C SER A 5 27.37 -11.58 8.06
N PHE A 6 26.49 -10.62 7.74
CA PHE A 6 26.11 -10.20 6.38
C PHE A 6 27.32 -9.90 5.45
N LYS A 7 28.55 -9.77 6.02
CA LYS A 7 29.79 -9.51 5.28
C LYS A 7 30.43 -10.78 4.68
N GLU A 8 30.10 -11.98 5.16
CA GLU A 8 30.79 -13.21 4.72
C GLU A 8 30.30 -13.75 3.36
N ALA A 9 29.17 -13.26 2.83
CA ALA A 9 28.65 -13.68 1.53
C ALA A 9 29.16 -12.83 0.35
N TYR A 10 29.88 -11.73 0.60
CA TYR A 10 30.26 -10.76 -0.43
C TYR A 10 31.71 -10.29 -0.25
N GLN A 11 32.65 -11.22 -0.43
CA GLN A 11 34.08 -10.92 -0.60
C GLN A 11 34.49 -11.27 -2.03
N ARG A 12 34.43 -10.29 -2.93
CA ARG A 12 35.15 -10.32 -4.22
C ARG A 12 35.74 -8.95 -4.55
N SER A 13 37.03 -9.02 -4.85
CA SER A 13 37.98 -8.08 -5.50
C SER A 13 37.88 -6.59 -5.17
N SER A 14 38.92 -6.15 -4.47
CA SER A 14 39.31 -4.77 -4.16
C SER A 14 39.87 -4.01 -5.37
N ASP A 15 39.05 -3.78 -6.40
CA ASP A 15 39.40 -2.89 -7.51
C ASP A 15 38.12 -2.41 -8.23
N ASP A 16 37.42 -1.44 -7.64
CA ASP A 16 36.46 -0.59 -8.38
C ASP A 16 36.09 0.63 -7.52
N SER A 17 36.74 1.77 -7.78
CA SER A 17 36.59 3.02 -7.03
C SER A 17 35.36 3.86 -7.42
N HIS A 18 34.38 3.27 -8.11
CA HIS A 18 33.10 3.89 -8.47
C HIS A 18 31.91 2.94 -8.27
N LEU A 19 31.87 2.19 -7.15
CA LEU A 19 30.69 1.42 -6.79
C LEU A 19 29.55 2.36 -6.38
N ASP A 20 28.68 2.64 -7.34
CA ASP A 20 27.29 3.03 -7.09
C ASP A 20 26.70 1.96 -6.18
N MET A 21 26.58 2.24 -4.89
CA MET A 21 26.11 1.28 -3.88
C MET A 21 24.62 1.04 -4.12
N LYS A 22 24.28 0.15 -5.05
CA LYS A 22 22.89 -0.22 -5.31
C LYS A 22 22.30 -0.90 -4.07
N ALA A 23 21.15 -0.41 -3.61
CA ALA A 23 20.40 -1.04 -2.53
C ALA A 23 19.60 -2.23 -3.07
N PHE A 24 19.27 -3.20 -2.19
CA PHE A 24 18.32 -4.25 -2.53
C PHE A 24 16.89 -3.67 -2.58
N ASP A 25 16.13 -4.06 -3.60
CA ASP A 25 14.69 -3.80 -3.66
C ASP A 25 13.90 -4.99 -3.07
N PHE A 26 12.63 -4.75 -2.76
CA PHE A 26 11.77 -5.73 -2.11
C PHE A 26 10.39 -5.78 -2.74
N VAL A 27 9.85 -6.99 -2.94
CA VAL A 27 8.44 -7.20 -3.27
C VAL A 27 7.70 -7.58 -2.00
N PHE A 28 6.75 -6.77 -1.56
CA PHE A 28 5.88 -7.08 -0.43
C PHE A 28 4.54 -7.68 -0.88
N MET A 29 4.15 -8.78 -0.23
CA MET A 29 2.89 -9.46 -0.44
C MET A 29 2.07 -9.44 0.84
N PHE A 30 0.87 -8.86 0.75
CA PHE A 30 -0.05 -8.66 1.86
C PHE A 30 -1.27 -9.56 1.70
N ASN A 31 -1.69 -10.22 2.77
CA ASN A 31 -3.02 -10.80 2.84
C ASN A 31 -4.01 -9.76 3.37
N LYS A 32 -4.85 -9.22 2.49
CA LYS A 32 -5.80 -8.15 2.80
C LYS A 32 -7.17 -8.65 3.24
N SER A 33 -7.35 -9.98 3.40
CA SER A 33 -8.67 -10.60 3.56
C SER A 33 -8.92 -11.22 4.94
N ILE A 34 -7.90 -11.40 5.79
CA ILE A 34 -8.05 -12.15 7.07
C ILE A 34 -7.42 -11.45 8.29
N GLY A 35 -7.19 -10.13 8.23
CA GLY A 35 -6.65 -9.36 9.35
C GLY A 35 -5.22 -9.76 9.79
N SER A 36 -4.47 -10.41 8.91
CA SER A 36 -3.14 -10.94 9.23
C SER A 36 -2.09 -9.83 9.27
N SER A 37 -1.26 -9.83 10.32
CA SER A 37 -0.07 -8.98 10.40
C SER A 37 1.13 -9.51 9.61
N LYS A 38 1.05 -10.72 9.05
CA LYS A 38 2.16 -11.32 8.30
C LYS A 38 2.28 -10.67 6.92
N VAL A 39 3.50 -10.28 6.57
CA VAL A 39 3.87 -9.79 5.25
C VAL A 39 4.95 -10.72 4.71
N PHE A 40 4.68 -11.27 3.53
CA PHE A 40 5.65 -12.09 2.81
C PHE A 40 6.47 -11.18 1.90
N TYR A 41 7.74 -11.49 1.72
CA TYR A 41 8.58 -10.68 0.86
C TYR A 41 9.69 -11.45 0.17
N PHE A 42 10.02 -10.99 -1.02
CA PHE A 42 11.19 -11.41 -1.78
C PHE A 42 12.15 -10.25 -1.92
N MET A 43 13.44 -10.55 -1.88
CA MET A 43 14.50 -9.60 -2.20
C MET A 43 14.73 -9.62 -3.71
N ILE A 44 15.06 -8.47 -4.27
CA ILE A 44 15.47 -8.30 -5.68
C ILE A 44 16.95 -7.97 -5.68
N ASP A 45 17.74 -8.74 -6.42
CA ASP A 45 19.18 -8.54 -6.58
C ASP A 45 19.47 -7.45 -7.62
N PRO A 46 20.00 -6.28 -7.22
CA PRO A 46 20.29 -5.19 -8.15
C PRO A 46 21.53 -5.45 -9.03
N TRP A 47 22.33 -6.46 -8.71
CA TRP A 47 23.53 -6.85 -9.47
C TRP A 47 23.26 -7.99 -10.46
N MET A 48 22.14 -8.70 -10.33
CA MET A 48 21.77 -9.84 -11.19
C MET A 48 20.55 -9.55 -12.06
N ASN A 49 20.54 -8.40 -12.76
CA ASN A 49 19.45 -7.96 -13.63
C ASN A 49 18.06 -7.99 -12.93
N ASN A 50 18.01 -7.48 -11.70
CA ASN A 50 16.79 -7.42 -10.87
C ASN A 50 16.09 -8.77 -10.70
N ARG A 51 16.86 -9.86 -10.61
CA ARG A 51 16.32 -11.19 -10.33
C ARG A 51 15.84 -11.28 -8.88
N LEU A 52 14.70 -11.93 -8.70
CA LEU A 52 14.19 -12.27 -7.37
C LEU A 52 15.06 -13.37 -6.75
N PHE A 53 15.42 -13.20 -5.48
CA PHE A 53 15.91 -14.32 -4.68
C PHE A 53 14.76 -15.31 -4.48
N PRO A 54 14.96 -16.62 -4.70
CA PRO A 54 13.88 -17.61 -4.65
C PRO A 54 13.33 -17.83 -3.22
N LYS A 55 14.05 -17.36 -2.20
CA LYS A 55 13.64 -17.49 -0.80
C LYS A 55 12.57 -16.45 -0.46
N CYS A 56 11.36 -16.92 -0.20
CA CYS A 56 10.30 -16.13 0.43
C CYS A 56 10.61 -15.95 1.92
N ASN A 57 10.64 -14.70 2.37
CA ASN A 57 10.82 -14.35 3.78
C ASN A 57 9.51 -13.82 4.36
N VAL A 58 9.41 -13.83 5.69
CA VAL A 58 8.22 -13.35 6.40
C VAL A 58 8.62 -12.32 7.44
N MET A 59 7.90 -11.21 7.48
CA MET A 59 7.96 -10.23 8.56
C MET A 59 6.56 -9.95 9.10
N ARG A 60 6.48 -9.20 10.22
CA ARG A 60 5.21 -8.84 10.85
C ARG A 60 5.09 -7.35 10.99
N PHE A 61 4.03 -6.79 10.45
CA PHE A 61 3.66 -5.41 10.66
C PHE A 61 2.49 -5.35 11.64
N GLY A 62 2.77 -4.92 12.87
CA GLY A 62 1.76 -4.82 13.92
C GLY A 62 0.57 -3.95 13.53
N LYS A 63 0.79 -2.91 12.69
CA LYS A 63 -0.25 -2.02 12.18
C LYS A 63 -1.25 -2.70 11.22
N LEU A 64 -0.95 -3.89 10.74
CA LEU A 64 -1.85 -4.69 9.90
C LEU A 64 -2.65 -5.72 10.70
N ARG A 65 -2.40 -5.86 12.01
CA ARG A 65 -3.17 -6.77 12.85
C ARG A 65 -4.64 -6.34 12.83
N ASN A 66 -5.52 -7.28 12.53
CA ASN A 66 -6.96 -7.10 12.45
C ASN A 66 -7.41 -6.11 11.36
N LEU A 67 -6.56 -5.80 10.38
CA LEU A 67 -6.88 -4.85 9.32
C LEU A 67 -7.08 -5.57 7.99
N VAL A 68 -8.22 -5.34 7.34
CA VAL A 68 -8.56 -5.85 6.01
C VAL A 68 -8.91 -4.74 5.04
N HIS A 69 -8.83 -5.03 3.74
CA HIS A 69 -9.25 -4.15 2.65
C HIS A 69 -8.55 -2.77 2.62
N PHE A 70 -7.43 -2.63 3.34
CA PHE A 70 -6.55 -1.47 3.29
C PHE A 70 -5.82 -1.37 1.95
N LYS A 71 -5.31 -0.18 1.63
CA LYS A 71 -4.37 0.00 0.52
C LYS A 71 -2.95 0.16 1.02
N ALA A 72 -2.05 -0.45 0.25
CA ALA A 72 -0.63 -0.45 0.49
C ALA A 72 0.01 0.07 -0.79
N LEU A 73 0.80 1.13 -0.68
CA LEU A 73 1.46 1.79 -1.79
C LEU A 73 2.75 2.44 -1.32
N GLU A 74 3.66 2.68 -2.25
CA GLU A 74 4.94 3.33 -1.99
C GLU A 74 4.88 4.78 -2.49
N LEU A 75 5.49 5.70 -1.73
CA LEU A 75 5.71 7.08 -2.13
C LEU A 75 6.97 7.61 -1.43
N ASP A 76 7.92 8.13 -2.21
CA ASP A 76 9.19 8.71 -1.77
C ASP A 76 10.04 7.78 -0.88
N GLY A 77 10.06 6.48 -1.18
CA GLY A 77 10.76 5.45 -0.44
C GLY A 77 10.04 4.96 0.83
N TYR A 78 8.83 5.47 1.09
CA TYR A 78 8.03 5.11 2.26
C TYR A 78 6.86 4.21 1.88
N LEU A 79 6.59 3.20 2.70
CA LEU A 79 5.38 2.37 2.56
C LEU A 79 4.22 3.04 3.30
N TYR A 80 3.14 3.30 2.60
CA TYR A 80 1.89 3.80 3.17
C TYR A 80 0.85 2.68 3.27
N ILE A 81 0.16 2.62 4.41
CA ILE A 81 -1.02 1.79 4.65
C ILE A 81 -2.19 2.72 4.94
N ILE A 82 -3.23 2.66 4.10
CA ILE A 82 -4.33 3.61 4.11
C ILE A 82 -5.67 2.90 4.27
N GLY A 83 -6.45 3.39 5.22
CA GLY A 83 -7.82 2.97 5.49
C GLY A 83 -7.97 1.47 5.75
N GLY A 84 -9.08 0.92 5.29
CA GLY A 84 -9.45 -0.46 5.49
C GLY A 84 -10.60 -0.61 6.48
N LYS A 85 -10.76 -1.83 6.99
CA LYS A 85 -11.81 -2.20 7.93
C LYS A 85 -11.22 -3.11 8.99
N ASP A 86 -11.68 -2.96 10.21
CA ASP A 86 -11.38 -3.90 11.28
C ASP A 86 -12.04 -5.25 10.97
N TRP A 87 -11.27 -6.32 11.05
CA TRP A 87 -11.72 -7.66 10.69
C TRP A 87 -12.72 -8.25 11.69
N GLU A 88 -12.61 -7.90 12.97
CA GLU A 88 -13.50 -8.42 14.02
C GLU A 88 -14.76 -7.55 14.18
N THR A 89 -14.58 -6.23 14.28
CA THR A 89 -15.70 -5.30 14.56
C THR A 89 -16.41 -4.84 13.30
N GLY A 90 -15.76 -4.93 12.13
CA GLY A 90 -16.27 -4.34 10.90
C GLY A 90 -16.22 -2.81 10.88
N GLU A 91 -15.51 -2.16 11.80
CA GLU A 91 -15.35 -0.71 11.79
C GLU A 91 -14.46 -0.25 10.63
N HIS A 92 -14.91 0.75 9.87
CA HIS A 92 -14.09 1.37 8.85
C HIS A 92 -12.94 2.16 9.50
N ARG A 93 -11.77 2.16 8.87
CA ARG A 93 -10.59 2.89 9.33
C ARG A 93 -10.29 4.06 8.38
N ASP A 94 -9.84 5.15 8.96
CA ASP A 94 -9.43 6.42 8.33
C ASP A 94 -7.91 6.66 8.41
N HIS A 95 -7.18 5.76 9.07
CA HIS A 95 -5.77 5.99 9.41
C HIS A 95 -4.89 5.95 8.16
N THR A 96 -3.84 6.78 8.19
CA THR A 96 -2.73 6.76 7.25
C THR A 96 -1.47 6.43 8.02
N TRP A 97 -0.96 5.22 7.85
CA TRP A 97 0.29 4.77 8.46
C TRP A 97 1.42 4.85 7.45
N ARG A 98 2.55 5.44 7.83
CA ARG A 98 3.77 5.48 7.02
C ARG A 98 4.88 4.69 7.69
N TYR A 99 5.48 3.76 6.98
CA TYR A 99 6.66 3.02 7.40
C TYR A 99 7.91 3.57 6.72
N ASP A 100 8.89 3.90 7.55
CA ASP A 100 10.24 4.29 7.14
C ASP A 100 11.17 3.07 7.20
N PRO A 101 11.65 2.55 6.05
CA PRO A 101 12.55 1.41 6.02
C PRO A 101 13.93 1.73 6.59
N GLY A 102 14.39 2.98 6.53
CA GLY A 102 15.70 3.39 7.05
C GLY A 102 15.76 3.39 8.57
N SER A 103 14.67 3.80 9.23
CA SER A 103 14.55 3.76 10.70
C SER A 103 13.78 2.55 11.24
N ALA A 104 13.21 1.72 10.37
CA ALA A 104 12.32 0.60 10.68
C ALA A 104 11.14 0.98 11.60
N LYS A 105 10.59 2.19 11.42
CA LYS A 105 9.54 2.74 12.29
C LYS A 105 8.27 3.06 11.53
N TRP A 106 7.14 2.83 12.20
CA TRP A 106 5.83 3.30 11.79
C TRP A 106 5.55 4.67 12.40
N THR A 107 5.01 5.56 11.59
CA THR A 107 4.53 6.88 11.99
C THR A 107 3.09 7.05 11.53
N GLU A 108 2.24 7.56 12.43
CA GLU A 108 0.89 7.98 12.03
C GLU A 108 1.00 9.31 11.28
N ARG A 109 0.28 9.43 10.17
CA ARG A 109 0.14 10.66 9.38
C ARG A 109 -1.28 11.20 9.54
N ALA A 110 -1.57 12.35 8.92
CA ALA A 110 -2.93 12.85 8.90
C ALA A 110 -3.92 11.78 8.42
N ARG A 111 -5.07 11.73 9.08
CA ARG A 111 -6.16 10.80 8.79
C ARG A 111 -6.99 11.30 7.61
N MET A 112 -7.55 10.37 6.84
CA MET A 112 -8.56 10.72 5.84
C MET A 112 -9.77 11.37 6.52
N ASN A 113 -10.50 12.21 5.79
CA ASN A 113 -11.73 12.81 6.30
C ASN A 113 -12.85 11.76 6.41
N VAL A 114 -12.82 10.73 5.55
CA VAL A 114 -13.81 9.65 5.55
C VAL A 114 -13.14 8.30 5.74
N ALA A 115 -13.50 7.62 6.84
CA ALA A 115 -13.13 6.23 7.07
C ALA A 115 -13.74 5.31 5.99
N ARG A 116 -12.90 4.48 5.36
CA ARG A 116 -13.33 3.69 4.20
C ARG A 116 -12.52 2.41 3.98
N CYS A 117 -13.16 1.42 3.36
CA CYS A 117 -12.52 0.19 2.88
C CYS A 117 -12.92 -0.08 1.42
N ARG A 118 -12.33 -1.07 0.74
CA ARG A 118 -12.63 -1.40 -0.68
C ARG A 118 -12.48 -0.22 -1.66
N HIS A 119 -11.76 0.82 -1.27
CA HIS A 119 -11.43 2.00 -2.09
C HIS A 119 -10.27 1.67 -3.04
N THR A 120 -9.75 2.63 -3.79
CA THR A 120 -8.39 2.56 -4.40
C THR A 120 -7.52 3.67 -3.85
N ALA A 121 -6.20 3.50 -3.95
CA ALA A 121 -5.22 4.50 -3.56
C ALA A 121 -4.07 4.51 -4.58
N ASP A 122 -3.79 5.67 -5.17
CA ASP A 122 -2.87 5.82 -6.30
C ASP A 122 -1.99 7.05 -6.11
N VAL A 123 -0.71 6.95 -6.49
CA VAL A 123 0.21 8.10 -6.47
C VAL A 123 0.05 8.88 -7.77
N LEU A 124 -0.23 10.17 -7.67
CA LEU A 124 -0.27 11.08 -8.80
C LEU A 124 0.40 12.40 -8.40
N ASN A 125 1.43 12.80 -9.16
CA ASN A 125 2.17 14.06 -8.97
C ASN A 125 2.66 14.26 -7.52
N GLY A 126 3.23 13.21 -6.90
CA GLY A 126 3.76 13.27 -5.53
C GLY A 126 2.71 13.30 -4.42
N CYS A 127 1.42 13.16 -4.75
CA CYS A 127 0.34 13.06 -3.78
C CYS A 127 -0.32 11.68 -3.85
N ILE A 128 -0.97 11.26 -2.76
CA ILE A 128 -1.77 10.04 -2.74
C ILE A 128 -3.24 10.41 -2.94
N TYR A 129 -3.90 9.81 -3.91
CA TYR A 129 -5.32 9.98 -4.17
C TYR A 129 -6.07 8.73 -3.74
N VAL A 130 -7.16 8.90 -3.00
CA VAL A 130 -8.06 7.83 -2.60
C VAL A 130 -9.42 8.06 -3.22
N THR A 131 -9.95 7.05 -3.93
CA THR A 131 -11.24 7.15 -4.62
C THR A 131 -12.23 6.10 -4.14
N GLY A 132 -13.48 6.54 -3.97
CA GLY A 132 -14.62 5.68 -3.68
C GLY A 132 -14.44 4.78 -2.45
N GLY A 133 -14.98 3.57 -2.52
CA GLY A 133 -14.98 2.58 -1.45
C GLY A 133 -16.29 2.50 -0.68
N GLU A 134 -16.32 1.56 0.26
CA GLU A 134 -17.38 1.39 1.27
C GLU A 134 -17.06 2.27 2.47
N VAL A 135 -18.03 3.09 2.87
CA VAL A 135 -17.98 3.96 4.06
C VAL A 135 -19.01 3.49 5.10
N HIS A 136 -19.18 4.25 6.19
CA HIS A 136 -20.14 3.92 7.26
C HIS A 136 -21.54 3.54 6.72
N HIS A 137 -22.17 2.60 7.42
CA HIS A 137 -23.46 1.98 7.05
C HIS A 137 -23.49 1.22 5.72
N GLY A 138 -22.31 0.82 5.19
CA GLY A 138 -22.23 0.05 3.95
C GLY A 138 -22.59 0.88 2.70
N LYS A 139 -22.52 2.21 2.80
CA LYS A 139 -22.74 3.10 1.67
C LYS A 139 -21.53 3.06 0.74
N VAL A 140 -21.77 2.93 -0.57
CA VAL A 140 -20.74 3.11 -1.59
C VAL A 140 -20.55 4.62 -1.81
N SER A 141 -19.31 5.07 -1.81
CA SER A 141 -18.95 6.49 -1.93
C SER A 141 -18.41 6.83 -3.32
N ASP A 142 -18.65 8.06 -3.76
CA ASP A 142 -18.05 8.72 -4.91
C ASP A 142 -16.97 9.75 -4.50
N SER A 143 -16.81 10.01 -3.20
CA SER A 143 -15.81 10.96 -2.73
C SER A 143 -14.39 10.58 -3.13
N CYS A 144 -13.60 11.61 -3.44
CA CYS A 144 -12.20 11.53 -3.73
C CYS A 144 -11.42 12.43 -2.76
N GLU A 145 -10.34 11.91 -2.18
CA GLU A 145 -9.49 12.67 -1.28
C GLU A 145 -8.04 12.60 -1.73
N LYS A 146 -7.32 13.71 -1.57
CA LYS A 146 -5.90 13.84 -1.88
C LYS A 146 -5.10 14.10 -0.61
N TYR A 147 -4.07 13.30 -0.40
CA TYR A 147 -3.06 13.49 0.63
C TYR A 147 -1.81 14.16 0.06
N ASP A 148 -1.46 15.31 0.64
CA ASP A 148 -0.20 16.00 0.39
C ASP A 148 0.80 15.61 1.50
N PRO A 149 1.85 14.83 1.19
CA PRO A 149 2.81 14.36 2.20
C PRO A 149 3.68 15.48 2.78
N ILE A 150 3.89 16.58 2.04
CA ILE A 150 4.68 17.74 2.48
C ILE A 150 3.90 18.51 3.55
N LYS A 151 2.60 18.70 3.33
CA LYS A 151 1.72 19.40 4.27
C LYS A 151 1.14 18.50 5.35
N ASP A 152 1.32 17.19 5.22
CA ASP A 152 0.67 16.17 6.06
C ASP A 152 -0.84 16.42 6.19
N LYS A 153 -1.53 16.51 5.05
CA LYS A 153 -2.94 16.88 5.04
C LYS A 153 -3.73 16.18 3.95
N TRP A 154 -4.92 15.70 4.32
CA TRP A 154 -5.95 15.29 3.38
C TRP A 154 -6.86 16.45 3.01
N VAL A 155 -7.16 16.58 1.73
CA VAL A 155 -8.14 17.51 1.19
C VAL A 155 -9.12 16.76 0.30
N GLU A 156 -10.40 17.09 0.42
CA GLU A 156 -11.41 16.62 -0.53
C GLU A 156 -11.14 17.26 -1.89
N VAL A 157 -11.31 16.47 -2.95
CA VAL A 157 -11.19 16.92 -4.34
C VAL A 157 -12.42 16.45 -5.12
N GLU A 158 -12.49 16.79 -6.41
CA GLU A 158 -13.64 16.46 -7.25
C GLU A 158 -14.03 14.97 -7.13
N PRO A 159 -15.29 14.65 -6.80
CA PRO A 159 -15.75 13.28 -6.66
C PRO A 159 -15.74 12.55 -8.02
N ILE A 160 -15.67 11.22 -7.98
CA ILE A 160 -15.85 10.42 -9.19
C ILE A 160 -17.31 10.48 -9.66
N PRO A 161 -17.62 10.37 -10.97
CA PRO A 161 -18.97 10.62 -11.49
C PRO A 161 -20.07 9.70 -10.94
N ARG A 162 -19.71 8.54 -10.41
CA ARG A 162 -20.63 7.57 -9.81
C ARG A 162 -19.96 6.89 -8.62
N PRO A 163 -20.69 6.61 -7.53
CA PRO A 163 -20.17 5.85 -6.41
C PRO A 163 -19.66 4.48 -6.86
N ARG A 164 -18.46 4.10 -6.39
CA ARG A 164 -17.84 2.80 -6.71
C ARG A 164 -17.06 2.25 -5.53
N ALA A 165 -17.13 0.93 -5.34
CA ALA A 165 -16.25 0.15 -4.47
C ALA A 165 -15.73 -1.09 -5.22
N ASP A 166 -14.65 -1.70 -4.73
CA ASP A 166 -13.99 -2.86 -5.37
C ASP A 166 -13.63 -2.60 -6.86
N HIS A 167 -13.42 -1.32 -7.22
CA HIS A 167 -13.01 -0.90 -8.55
C HIS A 167 -11.48 -0.94 -8.70
N ALA A 168 -11.03 -0.86 -9.96
CA ALA A 168 -9.64 -0.63 -10.30
C ALA A 168 -9.42 0.86 -10.56
N ALA A 169 -8.22 1.34 -10.22
CA ALA A 169 -7.76 2.67 -10.59
C ALA A 169 -6.27 2.62 -10.93
N CYS A 170 -5.82 3.59 -11.73
CA CYS A 170 -4.41 3.81 -11.99
C CYS A 170 -4.14 5.28 -12.33
N ALA A 171 -3.00 5.79 -11.88
CA ALA A 171 -2.48 7.07 -12.31
C ALA A 171 -1.58 6.90 -13.54
N ASN A 172 -1.83 7.66 -14.60
CA ASN A 172 -0.99 7.66 -15.80
C ASN A 172 -1.09 9.00 -16.54
N GLY A 173 0.04 9.52 -17.04
CA GLY A 173 0.06 10.73 -17.88
C GLY A 173 -0.61 11.95 -17.24
N GLY A 174 -0.47 12.13 -15.92
CA GLY A 174 -1.09 13.26 -15.19
C GLY A 174 -2.57 13.07 -14.84
N ASN A 175 -3.18 11.93 -15.18
CA ASN A 175 -4.59 11.64 -14.96
C ASN A 175 -4.77 10.43 -14.03
N LEU A 176 -5.91 10.39 -13.34
CA LEU A 176 -6.37 9.23 -12.57
C LEU A 176 -7.52 8.54 -13.32
N TYR A 177 -7.33 7.29 -13.69
CA TYR A 177 -8.33 6.47 -14.38
C TYR A 177 -9.01 5.56 -13.38
N VAL A 178 -10.33 5.39 -13.51
CA VAL A 178 -11.15 4.53 -12.64
C VAL A 178 -12.04 3.66 -13.51
N SER A 179 -12.05 2.34 -13.26
CA SER A 179 -12.84 1.38 -14.04
C SER A 179 -13.34 0.20 -13.21
N GLY A 180 -14.49 -0.36 -13.62
CA GLY A 180 -15.09 -1.52 -12.96
C GLY A 180 -15.53 -1.27 -11.52
N GLY A 181 -15.83 -2.33 -10.78
CA GLY A 181 -16.35 -2.28 -9.41
C GLY A 181 -17.87 -2.12 -9.33
N ILE A 182 -18.39 -2.07 -8.10
CA ILE A 182 -19.81 -2.07 -7.76
C ILE A 182 -20.33 -0.69 -7.38
N SER A 183 -21.52 -0.34 -7.85
CA SER A 183 -22.20 0.93 -7.51
C SER A 183 -23.14 0.82 -6.31
N ASN A 184 -23.49 -0.41 -5.91
CA ASN A 184 -24.21 -0.70 -4.67
C ASN A 184 -23.77 -2.06 -4.13
N LEU A 185 -23.83 -2.25 -2.81
CA LEU A 185 -23.47 -3.53 -2.18
C LEU A 185 -24.60 -4.57 -2.25
N LYS A 186 -25.78 -4.21 -2.77
CA LYS A 186 -26.92 -5.12 -2.93
C LYS A 186 -26.69 -6.12 -4.07
N HIS A 187 -25.98 -5.70 -5.11
CA HIS A 187 -25.55 -6.55 -6.21
C HIS A 187 -24.05 -6.75 -6.11
N GLN A 188 -23.64 -7.85 -5.48
CA GLN A 188 -22.25 -8.26 -5.52
C GLN A 188 -21.89 -8.57 -6.97
N CYS A 189 -21.00 -7.78 -7.57
CA CYS A 189 -20.27 -8.29 -8.73
C CYS A 189 -19.38 -9.42 -8.21
N SER A 190 -19.71 -10.65 -8.56
CA SER A 190 -18.80 -11.77 -8.41
C SER A 190 -17.60 -11.49 -9.32
N ASN A 191 -16.45 -11.16 -8.75
CA ASN A 191 -15.18 -11.20 -9.45
C ASN A 191 -14.80 -12.68 -9.68
N VAL A 192 -15.61 -13.41 -10.44
CA VAL A 192 -15.19 -14.62 -11.14
C VAL A 192 -14.58 -14.11 -12.42
N PHE A 193 -13.26 -13.99 -12.42
CA PHE A 193 -12.52 -13.89 -13.67
C PHE A 193 -12.59 -15.27 -14.33
N TRP A 194 -13.17 -15.35 -15.53
CA TRP A 194 -12.93 -16.44 -16.48
C TRP A 194 -11.60 -16.20 -17.19
#